data_AF-A0A920E479-F1
#
_entry.id   AF-A0A920E479-F1
#
_cell.length_a   1.000
_cell.length_b   1.000
_cell.length_c   1.000
_cell.angle_alpha   90.00
_cell.angle_beta   90.00
_cell.angle_gamma   90.00
#
_symmetry.space_group_name_H-M   'P 1'
#
loop_
_entity.id
_entity.type
_entity.pdbx_description
1 polymer ?
#
loop_
_entity_poly.entity_id
_entity_poly.type
_entity_poly.pdbx_seq_one_letter_code
_entity_poly.pdbx_strand_id
1 'polypeptide(L)'
;MIDDSVSSHNLICMTLMQDDMKDDDLAISKIGCVGRIISNEEGEEGKKNIILYGITRIHIDEIIYSKPYRQAKINIIKSKKTSDNDPLYKRITDLVGEWNLLLEDYNDNYKIKVDQSSTLSKLTDSLSSIIVSSPSERQYLLEELDEGKRAVRIIEVLESRIDYLIGKLEIPDKDSTSIN
;
A
#
# COMPACT_ATOMS: atom_id res chain seq x y z
N MET A 1 -24.02 3.16 -1.56
CA MET A 1 -22.80 2.43 -1.12
C MET A 1 -22.16 3.09 0.08
N ILE A 2 -21.58 4.30 -0.05
CA ILE A 2 -20.94 4.98 1.10
C ILE A 2 -21.95 5.25 2.21
N ASP A 3 -23.13 5.80 1.88
CA ASP A 3 -24.16 6.05 2.89
C ASP A 3 -24.69 4.75 3.55
N ASP A 4 -24.86 3.65 2.81
CA ASP A 4 -25.16 2.32 3.37
C ASP A 4 -24.05 1.80 4.30
N SER A 5 -22.79 2.12 4.00
CA SER A 5 -21.64 1.70 4.79
C SER A 5 -21.57 2.52 6.08
N VAL A 6 -21.79 3.84 5.98
CA VAL A 6 -21.79 4.77 7.12
C VAL A 6 -22.94 4.51 8.08
N SER A 7 -24.13 4.17 7.56
CA SER A 7 -25.29 3.79 8.37
C SER A 7 -25.18 2.42 9.04
N SER A 8 -24.12 1.66 8.76
CA SER A 8 -23.85 0.36 9.39
C SER A 8 -22.56 0.38 10.21
N HIS A 9 -21.47 -0.19 9.69
CA HIS A 9 -20.21 -0.38 10.44
C HIS A 9 -19.06 0.51 9.96
N ASN A 10 -19.33 1.42 9.01
CA ASN A 10 -18.32 2.21 8.30
C ASN A 10 -17.28 1.33 7.58
N LEU A 11 -17.65 0.14 7.12
CA LEU A 11 -16.73 -0.81 6.47
C LEU A 11 -17.04 -0.94 4.98
N ILE A 12 -15.99 -0.98 4.16
CA ILE A 12 -16.06 -1.35 2.75
C ILE A 12 -14.94 -2.34 2.41
N CYS A 13 -15.19 -3.18 1.40
CA CYS A 13 -14.16 -4.02 0.79
C CYS A 13 -13.54 -3.26 -0.39
N MET A 14 -12.22 -3.29 -0.49
CA MET A 14 -11.47 -2.83 -1.66
C MET A 14 -10.70 -3.98 -2.29
N THR A 15 -10.73 -4.02 -3.61
CA THR A 15 -9.97 -4.98 -4.41
C THR A 15 -9.56 -4.30 -5.72
N LEU A 16 -8.44 -4.77 -6.30
CA LEU A 16 -7.96 -4.29 -7.58
C LEU A 16 -8.79 -4.90 -8.72
N MET A 17 -9.10 -4.08 -9.71
CA MET A 17 -9.64 -4.51 -11.00
C MET A 17 -8.48 -4.68 -11.99
N GLN A 18 -8.47 -5.79 -12.72
CA GLN A 18 -7.48 -6.17 -13.71
C GLN A 18 -8.02 -5.76 -15.09
N ASP A 19 -7.31 -4.85 -15.76
CA ASP A 19 -7.79 -4.17 -16.97
C ASP A 19 -7.85 -5.07 -18.23
N ASP A 20 -7.31 -6.29 -18.15
CA ASP A 20 -7.12 -7.20 -19.29
C ASP A 20 -8.25 -8.23 -19.49
N MET A 21 -9.27 -8.23 -18.63
CA MET A 21 -10.36 -9.19 -18.66
C MET A 21 -11.64 -8.59 -19.25
N LYS A 22 -12.29 -9.33 -20.15
CA LYS A 22 -13.58 -8.96 -20.76
C LYS A 22 -14.79 -9.17 -19.85
N ASP A 23 -14.62 -9.99 -18.82
CA ASP A 23 -15.63 -10.30 -17.82
C ASP A 23 -15.28 -9.57 -16.53
N ASP A 24 -16.16 -8.65 -16.12
CA ASP A 24 -16.01 -7.82 -14.93
C ASP A 24 -15.79 -8.64 -13.65
N ASP A 25 -16.36 -9.84 -13.53
CA ASP A 25 -16.18 -10.67 -12.33
C ASP A 25 -14.81 -11.35 -12.32
N LEU A 26 -14.31 -11.73 -13.50
CA LEU A 26 -12.95 -12.29 -13.65
C LEU A 26 -11.87 -11.21 -13.58
N ALA A 27 -12.24 -9.96 -13.86
CA ALA A 27 -11.35 -8.81 -13.71
C ALA A 27 -11.04 -8.49 -12.24
N ILE A 28 -11.81 -8.99 -11.27
CA ILE A 28 -11.59 -8.63 -9.86
C ILE A 28 -10.57 -9.57 -9.22
N SER A 29 -9.54 -8.99 -8.60
CA SER A 29 -8.63 -9.76 -7.74
C SER A 29 -9.39 -10.36 -6.57
N LYS A 30 -9.20 -11.66 -6.32
CA LYS A 30 -9.89 -12.35 -5.22
C LYS A 30 -9.38 -11.96 -3.85
N ILE A 31 -8.15 -11.46 -3.75
CA ILE A 31 -7.59 -10.93 -2.51
C ILE A 31 -7.73 -9.42 -2.49
N GLY A 32 -8.37 -8.94 -1.42
CA GLY A 32 -8.59 -7.53 -1.17
C GLY A 32 -8.34 -7.16 0.29
N CYS A 33 -8.82 -5.99 0.69
CA CYS A 33 -8.74 -5.50 2.06
C CYS A 33 -10.08 -4.93 2.50
N VAL A 34 -10.47 -5.21 3.74
CA VAL A 34 -11.53 -4.45 4.40
C VAL A 34 -10.94 -3.15 4.93
N GLY A 35 -11.50 -2.03 4.51
CA GLY A 35 -11.18 -0.70 5.03
C GLY A 35 -12.33 -0.13 5.85
N ARG A 36 -11.97 0.71 6.83
CA ARG A 36 -12.92 1.53 7.59
C ARG A 36 -12.90 2.96 7.11
N ILE A 37 -14.09 3.51 6.84
CA ILE A 37 -14.27 4.93 6.55
C ILE A 37 -14.08 5.69 7.87
N ILE A 38 -13.05 6.53 7.92
CA ILE A 38 -12.73 7.35 9.10
C ILE A 38 -13.16 8.81 8.94
N SER A 39 -13.29 9.28 7.70
CA SER A 39 -13.93 10.55 7.36
C SER A 39 -14.74 10.37 6.07
N ASN A 40 -15.86 11.09 5.98
CA ASN A 40 -16.75 11.12 4.83
C ASN A 40 -17.29 12.54 4.65
N GLU A 41 -16.75 13.25 3.68
CA GLU A 41 -17.13 14.62 3.35
C GLU A 41 -17.86 14.66 2.02
N GLU A 42 -18.92 15.46 1.95
CA GLU A 42 -19.59 15.75 0.68
C GLU A 42 -18.79 16.81 -0.08
N GLY A 43 -18.43 16.47 -1.31
CA GLY A 43 -17.87 17.39 -2.29
C GLY A 43 -18.94 17.94 -3.23
N GLU A 44 -18.48 18.72 -4.21
CA GLU A 44 -19.35 19.27 -5.25
C GLU A 44 -19.94 18.15 -6.14
N GLU A 45 -21.14 18.41 -6.68
CA GLU A 45 -21.82 17.52 -7.63
C GLU A 45 -22.06 16.08 -7.10
N GLY A 46 -22.23 15.91 -5.78
CA GLY A 46 -22.52 14.60 -5.18
C GLY A 46 -21.31 13.68 -5.07
N LYS A 47 -20.09 14.19 -5.30
CA LYS A 47 -18.85 13.45 -5.00
C LYS A 47 -18.71 13.27 -3.49
N LYS A 48 -18.11 12.16 -3.07
CA LYS A 48 -17.76 11.89 -1.67
C LYS A 48 -16.24 11.85 -1.56
N ASN A 49 -15.67 12.63 -0.64
CA ASN A 49 -14.27 12.55 -0.25
C ASN A 49 -14.18 11.73 1.02
N ILE A 50 -13.60 10.53 0.93
CA ILE A 50 -13.46 9.64 2.07
C ILE A 50 -12.00 9.47 2.46
N ILE A 51 -11.76 9.35 3.76
CA ILE A 51 -10.51 8.82 4.27
C ILE A 51 -10.77 7.40 4.74
N LEU A 52 -9.93 6.45 4.31
CA LEU A 52 -10.10 5.05 4.58
C LEU A 52 -8.87 4.48 5.30
N TYR A 53 -9.11 3.69 6.33
CA TYR A 53 -8.07 2.97 7.07
C TYR A 53 -8.18 1.47 6.79
N GLY A 54 -7.14 0.86 6.22
CA GLY A 54 -7.08 -0.57 5.97
C GLY A 54 -7.03 -1.38 7.26
N ILE A 55 -7.87 -2.41 7.39
CA ILE A 55 -8.00 -3.23 8.61
C ILE A 55 -7.38 -4.61 8.44
N THR A 56 -7.83 -5.35 7.44
CA THR A 56 -7.43 -6.76 7.27
C THR A 56 -7.62 -7.24 5.85
N ARG A 57 -6.78 -8.19 5.45
CA ARG A 57 -6.88 -8.86 4.16
C ARG A 57 -8.09 -9.79 4.14
N ILE A 58 -8.66 -9.93 2.96
CA ILE A 58 -9.81 -10.81 2.73
C ILE A 58 -9.64 -11.60 1.44
N HIS A 59 -10.32 -12.75 1.38
CA HIS A 59 -10.61 -13.47 0.15
C HIS A 59 -12.08 -13.25 -0.21
N ILE A 60 -12.36 -12.96 -1.48
CA ILE A 60 -13.71 -12.83 -2.04
C ILE A 60 -14.16 -14.20 -2.55
N ASP A 61 -15.23 -14.72 -1.97
CA ASP A 61 -15.82 -16.00 -2.39
C ASP A 61 -16.83 -15.82 -3.52
N GLU A 62 -17.62 -14.74 -3.46
CA GLU A 62 -18.77 -14.51 -4.36
C GLU A 62 -19.07 -13.01 -4.46
N ILE A 63 -19.38 -12.55 -5.67
CA ILE A 63 -19.90 -11.20 -5.94
C ILE A 63 -21.43 -11.27 -6.07
N ILE A 64 -22.12 -10.32 -5.44
CA ILE A 64 -23.58 -10.24 -5.34
C ILE A 64 -24.05 -8.91 -5.94
N TYR A 65 -25.04 -9.00 -6.82
CA TYR A 65 -25.55 -7.89 -7.65
C TYR A 65 -26.94 -7.37 -7.21
N SER A 66 -27.27 -7.46 -5.92
CA SER A 66 -28.59 -7.08 -5.39
C SER A 66 -28.83 -5.57 -5.24
N LYS A 67 -27.80 -4.74 -5.42
CA LYS A 67 -27.86 -3.28 -5.27
C LYS A 67 -27.20 -2.57 -6.45
N PRO A 68 -27.37 -1.24 -6.61
CA PRO A 68 -26.66 -0.43 -7.62
C PRO A 68 -25.13 -0.37 -7.45
N TYR A 69 -24.57 -1.19 -6.55
CA TYR A 69 -23.15 -1.35 -6.29
C TYR A 69 -22.91 -2.81 -5.90
N ARG A 70 -21.70 -3.32 -6.18
CA ARG A 70 -21.33 -4.71 -5.88
C ARG A 70 -21.30 -4.95 -4.37
N GLN A 71 -21.85 -6.09 -3.96
CA GLN A 71 -21.64 -6.66 -2.64
C GLN A 71 -20.82 -7.93 -2.78
N ALA A 72 -20.15 -8.38 -1.71
CA ALA A 72 -19.33 -9.57 -1.77
C ALA A 72 -19.46 -10.41 -0.50
N LYS A 73 -19.46 -11.73 -0.66
CA LYS A 73 -19.22 -12.67 0.42
C LYS A 73 -17.72 -12.86 0.57
N ILE A 74 -17.21 -12.66 1.78
CA ILE A 74 -15.77 -12.59 2.04
C ILE A 74 -15.36 -13.46 3.22
N ASN A 75 -14.10 -13.91 3.21
CA ASN A 75 -13.43 -14.53 4.33
C ASN A 75 -12.22 -13.71 4.77
N ILE A 76 -12.04 -13.53 6.07
CA ILE A 76 -10.82 -12.91 6.61
C ILE A 76 -9.67 -13.89 6.48
N ILE A 77 -8.57 -13.43 5.89
CA ILE A 77 -7.34 -14.20 5.74
C ILE A 77 -6.24 -13.62 6.62
N LYS A 78 -5.52 -14.51 7.32
CA LYS A 78 -4.45 -14.12 8.24
C LYS A 78 -3.10 -14.33 7.58
N SER A 79 -2.20 -13.39 7.81
CA SER A 79 -0.80 -13.55 7.43
C SER A 79 -0.14 -14.69 8.22
N LYS A 80 0.68 -15.47 7.54
CA LYS A 80 1.58 -16.43 8.16
C LYS A 80 2.78 -15.69 8.75
N LYS A 81 3.07 -15.97 10.02
CA LYS A 81 4.18 -15.40 10.75
C LYS A 81 5.51 -16.03 10.34
N THR A 82 6.58 -15.25 10.38
CA THR A 82 7.95 -15.72 10.15
C THR A 82 8.71 -15.86 11.46
N SER A 83 9.66 -16.80 11.53
CA SER A 83 10.63 -16.89 12.63
C SER A 83 11.70 -15.79 12.55
N ASP A 84 11.96 -15.27 11.36
CA ASP A 84 13.05 -14.33 11.09
C ASP A 84 12.58 -12.87 11.19
N ASN A 85 11.61 -12.61 12.07
CA ASN A 85 10.94 -11.31 12.17
C ASN A 85 11.92 -10.18 12.49
N ASP A 86 12.74 -10.35 13.51
CA ASP A 86 13.63 -9.32 14.04
C ASP A 86 14.74 -8.90 13.05
N PRO A 87 15.49 -9.83 12.39
CA PRO A 87 16.49 -9.44 11.41
C PRO A 87 15.87 -8.76 10.17
N LEU A 88 14.71 -9.23 9.70
CA LEU A 88 14.01 -8.61 8.56
C LEU A 88 13.52 -7.21 8.90
N TYR A 89 12.91 -7.05 10.08
CA TYR A 89 12.45 -5.76 10.56
C TYR A 89 13.61 -4.76 10.65
N LYS A 90 14.72 -5.19 11.27
CA LYS A 90 15.93 -4.36 11.38
C LYS A 90 16.48 -3.94 10.02
N ARG A 91 16.60 -4.88 9.07
CA ARG A 91 17.10 -4.57 7.72
C ARG A 91 16.23 -3.52 7.03
N ILE A 92 14.90 -3.64 7.13
CA ILE A 92 13.98 -2.66 6.58
C ILE A 92 14.17 -1.30 7.24
N THR A 93 14.27 -1.22 8.57
CA THR A 93 14.45 0.06 9.26
C THR A 93 15.80 0.71 8.94
N ASP A 94 16.86 -0.08 8.77
CA ASP A 94 18.18 0.42 8.37
C ASP A 94 18.12 1.06 6.96
N LEU A 95 17.47 0.38 6.00
CA LEU A 95 17.27 0.90 4.64
C LEU A 95 16.39 2.15 4.60
N VAL A 96 15.35 2.22 5.44
CA VAL A 96 14.55 3.46 5.57
C VAL A 96 15.40 4.60 6.15
N GLY A 97 16.30 4.29 7.08
CA GLY A 97 17.28 5.27 7.59
C GLY A 97 18.17 5.80 6.48
N GLU A 98 18.76 4.90 5.68
CA GLU A 98 19.57 5.24 4.51
C GLU A 98 18.80 6.10 3.50
N TRP A 99 17.58 5.72 3.14
CA TRP A 99 16.70 6.50 2.29
C TRP A 99 16.52 7.94 2.82
N ASN A 100 16.22 8.06 4.11
CA ASN A 100 15.97 9.37 4.73
C ASN A 100 17.23 10.24 4.81
N LEU A 101 18.41 9.63 4.95
CA LEU A 101 19.70 10.33 4.90
C LEU A 101 20.00 10.86 3.50
N LEU A 102 19.73 10.07 2.45
CA LEU A 102 19.87 10.54 1.06
C LEU A 102 18.97 11.75 0.74
N LEU A 103 17.88 11.90 1.49
CA LEU A 103 16.91 12.98 1.36
C LEU A 103 17.01 14.01 2.49
N GLU A 104 18.15 14.10 3.19
CA GLU A 104 18.30 14.98 4.34
C GLU A 104 18.02 16.46 4.00
N ASP A 105 18.55 16.92 2.87
CA ASP A 105 18.37 18.28 2.34
C ASP A 105 17.01 18.53 1.66
N TYR A 106 16.20 17.48 1.52
CA TYR A 106 14.87 17.57 0.93
C TYR A 106 13.80 17.75 2.00
N ASN A 107 12.63 18.24 1.58
CA ASN A 107 11.48 18.43 2.47
C ASN A 107 11.11 17.11 3.18
N ASP A 108 10.82 17.19 4.48
CA ASP A 108 10.41 16.06 5.32
C ASP A 108 9.20 15.27 4.76
N ASN A 109 8.41 15.87 3.87
CA ASN A 109 7.34 15.17 3.16
C ASN A 109 7.83 14.02 2.25
N TYR A 110 9.11 14.02 1.85
CA TYR A 110 9.71 12.95 1.05
C TYR A 110 10.36 11.84 1.91
N LYS A 111 10.45 12.06 3.23
CA LYS A 111 11.02 11.09 4.17
C LYS A 111 9.97 10.06 4.57
N ILE A 112 10.38 8.82 4.68
CA ILE A 112 9.54 7.72 5.14
C ILE A 112 9.52 7.74 6.66
N LYS A 113 8.31 7.86 7.24
CA LYS A 113 8.09 7.78 8.68
C LYS A 113 7.66 6.37 9.05
N VAL A 114 8.45 5.70 9.89
CA VAL A 114 8.16 4.35 10.38
C VAL A 114 7.66 4.42 11.82
N ASP A 115 6.51 3.79 12.07
CA ASP A 115 6.05 3.49 13.43
C ASP A 115 6.90 2.34 13.99
N GLN A 116 7.81 2.66 14.90
CA GLN A 116 8.71 1.69 15.53
C GLN A 116 8.00 0.65 16.41
N SER A 117 6.73 0.88 16.76
CA SER A 117 5.91 -0.09 17.50
C SER A 117 5.14 -1.06 16.59
N SER A 118 5.26 -0.90 15.27
CA SER A 118 4.54 -1.71 14.30
C SER A 118 5.09 -3.13 14.19
N THR A 119 4.24 -4.07 13.78
CA THR A 119 4.68 -5.43 13.46
C THR A 119 5.29 -5.47 12.06
N LEU A 120 6.12 -6.48 11.74
CA LEU A 120 6.71 -6.63 10.41
C LEU A 120 5.67 -6.63 9.28
N SER A 121 4.53 -7.31 9.48
CA SER A 121 3.43 -7.26 8.50
C SER A 121 2.86 -5.85 8.31
N LYS A 122 2.71 -5.05 9.39
CA LYS A 122 2.21 -3.67 9.26
C LYS A 122 3.24 -2.77 8.60
N LEU A 123 4.52 -2.93 8.95
CA LEU A 123 5.63 -2.18 8.37
C LEU A 123 5.72 -2.43 6.86
N THR A 124 5.70 -3.69 6.44
CA THR A 124 5.75 -4.08 5.02
C THR A 124 4.53 -3.59 4.24
N ASP A 125 3.33 -3.67 4.81
CA ASP A 125 2.11 -3.15 4.17
C ASP A 125 2.14 -1.62 4.01
N SER A 126 2.62 -0.92 5.05
CA SER A 126 2.76 0.54 5.02
C SER A 126 3.79 0.97 3.99
N LEU A 127 4.96 0.32 3.96
CA LEU A 127 6.00 0.61 2.98
C LEU A 127 5.54 0.31 1.56
N SER A 128 4.86 -0.81 1.32
CA SER A 128 4.26 -1.13 0.02
C SER A 128 3.39 0.02 -0.51
N SER A 129 2.59 0.63 0.36
CA SER A 129 1.74 1.77 -0.03
C SER A 129 2.50 3.04 -0.40
N ILE A 130 3.74 3.20 0.09
CA ILE A 130 4.58 4.38 -0.09
C ILE A 130 5.54 4.22 -1.27
N ILE A 131 6.26 3.10 -1.36
CA ILE A 131 7.41 2.93 -2.27
C ILE A 131 7.10 2.12 -3.54
N VAL A 132 6.03 1.32 -3.54
CA VAL A 132 5.67 0.45 -4.67
C VAL A 132 4.66 1.16 -5.57
N SER A 133 5.13 1.62 -6.74
CA SER A 133 4.30 2.40 -7.66
C SER A 133 3.37 1.54 -8.51
N SER A 134 3.78 0.31 -8.85
CA SER A 134 3.00 -0.56 -9.73
C SER A 134 1.78 -1.15 -9.00
N PRO A 135 0.55 -0.99 -9.53
CA PRO A 135 -0.63 -1.64 -8.97
C PRO A 135 -0.51 -3.18 -8.91
N SER A 136 0.06 -3.80 -9.95
CA SER A 136 0.21 -5.26 -10.00
C SER A 136 1.19 -5.77 -8.96
N GLU A 137 2.27 -5.04 -8.70
CA GLU A 137 3.24 -5.40 -7.67
C GLU A 137 2.68 -5.20 -6.26
N ARG A 138 1.90 -4.13 -6.04
CA ARG A 138 1.15 -3.95 -4.79
C ARG A 138 0.14 -5.07 -4.57
N GLN A 139 -0.54 -5.52 -5.63
CA GLN A 139 -1.45 -6.66 -5.55
C GLN A 139 -0.72 -7.95 -5.21
N TYR A 140 0.43 -8.22 -5.84
CA TYR A 140 1.29 -9.36 -5.49
C TYR A 140 1.68 -9.35 -4.00
N LEU A 141 2.09 -8.20 -3.47
CA LEU A 141 2.39 -8.04 -2.05
C LEU A 141 1.15 -8.16 -1.15
N LEU A 142 -0.04 -7.81 -1.63
CA LEU A 142 -1.28 -8.02 -0.88
C LEU A 142 -1.64 -9.51 -0.82
N GLU A 143 -1.36 -10.26 -1.88
CA GLU A 143 -1.64 -11.68 -2.03
C GLU A 143 -0.66 -12.60 -1.30
N GLU A 144 0.60 -12.18 -1.12
CA GLU A 144 1.58 -12.95 -0.36
C GLU A 144 1.27 -12.95 1.14
N LEU A 145 0.83 -14.09 1.67
CA LEU A 145 0.41 -14.22 3.06
C LEU A 145 1.58 -14.40 4.01
N ASP A 146 2.74 -14.87 3.54
CA ASP A 146 3.94 -15.01 4.34
C ASP A 146 4.61 -13.64 4.55
N GLU A 147 4.61 -13.16 5.80
CA GLU A 147 5.18 -11.85 6.10
C GLU A 147 6.69 -11.77 5.88
N GLY A 148 7.40 -12.91 5.96
CA GLY A 148 8.83 -12.98 5.69
C GLY A 148 9.13 -12.76 4.21
N LYS A 149 8.37 -13.43 3.33
CA LYS A 149 8.50 -13.23 1.87
C LYS A 149 8.17 -11.81 1.44
N ARG A 150 7.11 -11.21 2.01
CA ARG A 150 6.79 -9.79 1.78
C ARG A 150 7.92 -8.88 2.23
N ALA A 151 8.50 -9.14 3.39
CA ALA A 151 9.61 -8.36 3.91
C ALA A 151 10.83 -8.40 2.98
N VAL A 152 11.21 -9.59 2.50
CA VAL A 152 12.29 -9.73 1.50
C VAL A 152 11.98 -8.93 0.24
N ARG A 153 10.75 -9.00 -0.28
CA ARG A 153 10.37 -8.21 -1.46
C ARG A 153 10.43 -6.71 -1.21
N ILE A 154 10.03 -6.24 -0.03
CA ILE A 154 10.14 -4.83 0.34
C ILE A 154 11.60 -4.37 0.45
N ILE A 155 12.48 -5.23 0.98
CA ILE A 155 13.93 -4.98 1.03
C ILE A 155 14.48 -4.78 -0.39
N GLU A 156 14.18 -5.69 -1.32
CA GLU A 156 14.61 -5.58 -2.72
C GLU A 156 14.15 -4.29 -3.38
N VAL A 157 12.89 -3.88 -3.12
CA VAL A 157 12.34 -2.63 -3.67
C VAL A 157 13.06 -1.42 -3.05
N LEU A 158 13.27 -1.40 -1.74
CA LEU A 158 14.00 -0.32 -1.06
C LEU A 158 15.42 -0.18 -1.61
N GLU A 159 16.17 -1.28 -1.69
CA GLU A 159 17.53 -1.31 -2.24
C GLU A 159 17.54 -0.76 -3.67
N SER A 160 16.68 -1.27 -4.54
CA SER A 160 16.58 -0.81 -5.94
C SER A 160 16.26 0.69 -6.05
N ARG A 161 15.47 1.24 -5.11
CA ARG A 161 15.13 2.66 -5.12
C ARG A 161 16.22 3.54 -4.52
N ILE A 162 16.90 3.07 -3.48
CA ILE A 162 18.08 3.74 -2.92
C ILE A 162 19.16 3.83 -3.99
N ASP A 163 19.46 2.73 -4.69
CA ASP A 163 20.41 2.72 -5.81
C ASP A 163 20.02 3.72 -6.90
N TYR A 164 18.73 3.77 -7.25
CA TYR A 164 18.21 4.76 -8.20
C TYR A 164 18.38 6.21 -7.70
N LEU A 165 18.10 6.48 -6.42
CA LEU A 165 18.28 7.80 -5.83
C LEU A 165 19.74 8.22 -5.83
N ILE A 166 20.67 7.33 -5.44
CA ILE A 166 22.11 7.58 -5.48
C ILE A 166 22.53 7.95 -6.91
N GLY A 167 22.13 7.16 -7.91
CA GLY A 167 22.45 7.43 -9.31
C GLY A 167 21.81 8.71 -9.89
N LYS A 168 20.75 9.24 -9.26
CA LYS A 168 20.15 10.53 -9.62
C LYS A 168 20.77 11.71 -8.87
N LEU A 169 21.20 11.49 -7.64
CA LEU A 169 21.82 12.51 -6.79
C LEU A 169 23.28 12.79 -7.20
N GLU A 170 23.96 11.85 -7.87
CA GLU A 170 25.29 12.07 -8.46
C GLU A 170 25.32 12.98 -9.71
N ILE A 171 24.23 13.70 -10.02
CA ILE A 171 24.23 14.76 -11.06
C ILE A 171 23.67 16.07 -10.52
N PRO A 172 24.53 16.91 -9.92
CA PRO A 172 24.58 18.32 -10.24
C PRO A 172 25.89 18.57 -10.98
N ASP A 173 25.77 18.90 -12.27
CA ASP A 173 26.89 19.34 -13.08
C ASP A 173 27.57 20.53 -12.40
N LYS A 174 28.85 20.39 -12.03
CA LYS A 174 29.62 21.46 -11.37
C LYS A 174 29.83 22.69 -12.26
N ASP A 175 29.40 22.61 -13.53
CA ASP A 175 29.58 23.64 -14.54
C ASP A 175 28.31 24.42 -14.91
N SER A 176 27.17 24.31 -14.19
CA SER A 176 26.03 25.20 -14.41
C SER A 176 26.30 26.61 -13.84
N THR A 177 27.23 27.31 -14.48
CA THR A 177 27.33 28.77 -14.44
C THR A 177 26.27 29.35 -15.36
N SER A 178 25.28 30.01 -14.77
CA SER A 178 24.43 31.03 -15.38
C SER A 178 23.87 31.82 -14.20
N ILE A 179 24.52 32.89 -13.70
CA ILE A 179 24.56 34.24 -14.27
C ILE A 179 23.23 34.62 -14.95
N ASN A 180 22.19 34.90 -14.14
CA ASN A 180 21.61 36.24 -13.92
C ASN A 180 20.37 36.13 -13.02
#